data_AF-A0A0D7K7R7-F1
#
_entry.id   AF-A0A0D7K7R7-F1
#
_cell.length_a   1.000
_cell.length_b   1.000
_cell.length_c   1.000
_cell.angle_alpha   90.00
_cell.angle_beta   90.00
_cell.angle_gamma   90.00
#
_symmetry.space_group_name_H-M   'P 1'
#
loop_
_entity.id
_entity.type
_entity.pdbx_description
1 polymer ?
#
loop_
_entity_poly.entity_id
_entity_poly.type
_entity_poly.pdbx_seq_one_letter_code
_entity_poly.pdbx_strand_id
1 'polypeptide(L)'
;MLKLVADQLKVSIESWGKYGQREQTRREHLIELQTVFGFRPFTMSHYRQAVHTLTELAMQTDKGIVLASAFIEHLRRQSVILPALNAVERASAEAITRANRRIYDALAEPLSDMHRRRLDDLLKRRDNGKTTWLAWLRQSPVKPNSRHMLEHIERLKAWQALDLPSGIERS
;
A
#
# COMPACT_ATOMS: atom_id res chain seq x y z
N MET A 1 -36.86 1.11 -12.68
CA MET A 1 -36.70 -0.15 -11.92
C MET A 1 -37.91 -0.42 -11.02
N LEU A 2 -38.30 0.51 -10.12
CA LEU A 2 -39.46 0.33 -9.22
C LEU A 2 -40.78 -0.02 -9.91
N LYS A 3 -41.15 0.66 -11.01
CA LYS A 3 -42.36 0.35 -11.78
C LYS A 3 -42.39 -1.10 -12.27
N LEU A 4 -41.27 -1.57 -12.80
CA LEU A 4 -41.14 -2.92 -13.36
C LEU A 4 -41.31 -3.99 -12.27
N VAL A 5 -40.74 -3.77 -11.08
CA VAL A 5 -40.91 -4.66 -9.92
C VAL A 5 -42.35 -4.63 -9.40
N ALA A 6 -42.97 -3.44 -9.33
CA ALA A 6 -44.36 -3.28 -8.90
C ALA A 6 -45.34 -4.01 -9.83
N ASP A 7 -45.14 -3.91 -11.15
CA ASP A 7 -45.92 -4.60 -12.17
C ASP A 7 -45.80 -6.13 -12.03
N GLN A 8 -44.58 -6.65 -11.80
CA GLN A 8 -44.33 -8.08 -11.60
C GLN A 8 -44.99 -8.63 -10.33
N LEU A 9 -44.95 -7.86 -9.24
CA LEU A 9 -45.56 -8.21 -7.96
C LEU A 9 -47.07 -7.92 -7.92
N LYS A 10 -47.63 -7.33 -8.98
CA LYS A 10 -49.04 -6.90 -9.08
C LYS A 10 -49.46 -5.98 -7.92
N VAL A 11 -48.59 -5.06 -7.53
CA VAL A 11 -48.84 -4.08 -6.47
C VAL A 11 -48.70 -2.65 -7.00
N SER A 12 -49.41 -1.70 -6.38
CA SER A 12 -49.26 -0.28 -6.73
C SER A 12 -47.86 0.22 -6.38
N ILE A 13 -47.24 1.01 -7.27
CA ILE A 13 -45.95 1.67 -7.04
C ILE A 13 -45.98 2.61 -5.83
N GLU A 14 -47.15 3.14 -5.48
CA GLU A 14 -47.37 4.02 -4.31
C GLU A 14 -47.15 3.28 -2.99
N SER A 15 -47.26 1.94 -3.00
CA SER A 15 -46.97 1.10 -1.83
C SER A 15 -45.51 1.25 -1.38
N TRP A 16 -44.61 1.59 -2.29
CA TRP A 16 -43.21 1.88 -1.96
C TRP A 16 -43.07 3.07 -1.00
N GLY A 17 -43.93 4.09 -1.12
CA GLY A 17 -43.93 5.24 -0.19
C GLY A 17 -44.33 4.89 1.24
N LYS A 18 -44.97 3.72 1.43
CA LYS A 18 -45.33 3.18 2.75
C LYS A 18 -44.23 2.29 3.33
N TYR A 19 -43.29 1.83 2.49
CA TYR A 19 -42.19 0.96 2.89
C TYR A 19 -41.10 1.75 3.62
N GLY A 20 -40.72 1.29 4.82
CA GLY A 20 -39.61 1.87 5.57
C GLY A 20 -39.91 3.18 6.32
N GLN A 21 -41.20 3.51 6.53
CA GLN A 21 -41.64 4.60 7.43
C GLN A 21 -41.15 4.39 8.87
N ARG A 22 -41.00 3.13 9.29
CA ARG A 22 -40.27 2.74 10.51
C ARG A 22 -38.86 2.29 10.13
N GLU A 23 -37.84 2.93 10.69
CA GLU A 23 -36.43 2.57 10.42
C GLU A 23 -36.13 1.09 10.73
N GLN A 24 -36.78 0.56 11.77
CA GLN A 24 -36.65 -0.83 12.21
C GLN A 24 -37.02 -1.84 11.11
N THR A 25 -38.05 -1.58 10.30
CA THR A 25 -38.47 -2.47 9.20
C THR A 25 -37.40 -2.58 8.10
N ARG A 26 -36.66 -1.50 7.82
CA ARG A 26 -35.56 -1.54 6.85
C ARG A 26 -34.37 -2.37 7.37
N ARG A 27 -34.04 -2.23 8.64
CA ARG A 27 -32.98 -3.02 9.29
C ARG A 27 -33.34 -4.50 9.34
N GLU A 28 -34.57 -4.83 9.72
CA GLU A 28 -35.07 -6.20 9.78
C GLU A 28 -35.03 -6.88 8.41
N HIS A 29 -35.55 -6.23 7.36
CA HIS A 29 -35.47 -6.79 6.00
C HIS A 29 -34.03 -6.90 5.49
N LEU A 30 -33.13 -6.00 5.86
CA LEU A 30 -31.72 -6.10 5.47
C LEU A 30 -31.02 -7.29 6.15
N ILE A 31 -31.41 -7.65 7.37
CA ILE A 31 -30.96 -8.87 8.06
C ILE A 31 -31.57 -10.11 7.40
N GLU A 32 -32.85 -10.06 7.03
CA GLU A 32 -33.53 -11.15 6.33
C GLU A 32 -32.87 -11.43 4.98
N LEU A 33 -32.61 -10.39 4.17
CA LEU A 33 -31.88 -10.51 2.91
C LEU A 33 -30.48 -11.09 3.11
N GLN A 34 -29.75 -10.65 4.16
CA GLN A 34 -28.45 -11.23 4.49
C GLN A 34 -28.54 -12.73 4.76
N THR A 35 -29.56 -13.14 5.51
CA THR A 35 -29.78 -14.54 5.87
C THR A 35 -30.15 -15.39 4.66
N VAL A 36 -31.08 -14.91 3.82
CA VAL A 36 -31.56 -15.62 2.62
C VAL A 36 -30.46 -15.77 1.57
N PHE A 37 -29.65 -14.73 1.35
CA PHE A 37 -28.59 -14.73 0.33
C PHE A 37 -27.21 -15.13 0.87
N GLY A 38 -27.08 -15.46 2.16
CA GLY A 38 -25.82 -15.87 2.79
C GLY A 38 -24.77 -14.76 2.90
N PHE A 39 -25.19 -13.48 2.90
CA PHE A 39 -24.29 -12.37 3.10
C PHE A 39 -23.96 -12.14 4.57
N ARG A 40 -22.70 -11.76 4.83
CA ARG A 40 -22.20 -11.46 6.18
C ARG A 40 -21.84 -9.97 6.29
N PRO A 41 -22.07 -9.34 7.45
CA PRO A 41 -21.65 -7.97 7.65
C PRO A 41 -20.13 -7.85 7.65
N PHE A 42 -19.62 -6.70 7.18
CA PHE A 42 -18.22 -6.38 7.34
C PHE A 42 -17.87 -6.16 8.81
N THR A 43 -16.70 -6.66 9.24
CA THR A 43 -16.26 -6.57 10.64
C THR A 43 -14.79 -6.18 10.70
N MET A 44 -14.32 -5.79 11.88
CA MET A 44 -12.89 -5.53 12.09
C MET A 44 -12.02 -6.78 11.91
N SER A 45 -12.57 -7.99 12.05
CA SER A 45 -11.83 -9.22 11.75
C SER A 45 -11.54 -9.31 10.25
N HIS A 46 -12.55 -9.06 9.41
CA HIS A 46 -12.38 -9.00 7.95
C HIS A 46 -11.37 -7.93 7.55
N TYR A 47 -11.44 -6.75 8.18
CA TYR A 47 -10.49 -5.66 7.96
C TYR A 47 -9.03 -6.12 8.22
N ARG A 48 -8.77 -6.70 9.39
CA ARG A 48 -7.41 -7.15 9.77
C ARG A 48 -6.88 -8.25 8.84
N GLN A 49 -7.74 -9.22 8.49
CA GLN A 49 -7.38 -10.30 7.57
C GLN A 49 -7.06 -9.77 6.16
N ALA A 50 -7.85 -8.81 5.68
CA ALA A 50 -7.61 -8.16 4.40
C ALA A 50 -6.30 -7.39 4.41
N VAL A 51 -6.03 -6.55 5.43
CA VAL A 51 -4.76 -5.81 5.54
C VAL A 51 -3.56 -6.75 5.54
N HIS A 52 -3.64 -7.88 6.24
CA HIS A 52 -2.56 -8.88 6.23
C HIS A 52 -2.33 -9.44 4.81
N THR A 53 -3.39 -9.88 4.13
CA THR A 53 -3.31 -10.42 2.76
C THR A 53 -2.81 -9.38 1.76
N LEU A 54 -3.32 -8.15 1.86
CA LEU A 54 -2.92 -7.03 1.02
C LEU A 54 -1.48 -6.60 1.27
N THR A 55 -0.93 -6.81 2.48
CA THR A 55 0.48 -6.49 2.75
C THR A 55 1.41 -7.33 1.87
N GLU A 56 1.10 -8.62 1.67
CA GLU A 56 1.88 -9.48 0.77
C GLU A 56 1.80 -9.00 -0.69
N LEU A 57 0.62 -8.58 -1.14
CA LEU A 57 0.47 -7.99 -2.48
C LEU A 57 1.19 -6.64 -2.59
N ALA A 58 1.17 -5.84 -1.52
CA ALA A 58 1.81 -4.54 -1.46
C ALA A 58 3.35 -4.62 -1.47
N MET A 59 3.94 -5.77 -1.14
CA MET A 59 5.37 -6.03 -1.35
C MET A 59 5.75 -6.02 -2.83
N GLN A 60 4.78 -6.23 -3.74
CA GLN A 60 5.01 -6.34 -5.19
C GLN A 60 4.49 -5.11 -5.95
N THR A 61 3.56 -4.34 -5.38
CA THR A 61 3.01 -3.15 -6.01
C THR A 61 2.48 -2.13 -4.99
N ASP A 62 2.74 -0.85 -5.25
CA ASP A 62 2.19 0.28 -4.50
C ASP A 62 0.92 0.87 -5.15
N LYS A 63 0.43 0.26 -6.25
CA LYS A 63 -0.75 0.76 -6.97
C LYS A 63 -2.01 0.54 -6.14
N GLY A 64 -2.51 1.61 -5.51
CA GLY A 64 -3.68 1.56 -4.64
C GLY A 64 -4.94 0.94 -5.26
N ILE A 65 -5.15 1.13 -6.57
CA ILE A 65 -6.29 0.52 -7.29
C ILE A 65 -6.21 -1.01 -7.32
N VAL A 66 -5.01 -1.58 -7.47
CA VAL A 66 -4.80 -3.04 -7.48
C VAL A 66 -5.13 -3.62 -6.11
N LEU A 67 -4.68 -2.96 -5.03
CA LEU A 67 -4.98 -3.36 -3.66
C LEU A 67 -6.48 -3.23 -3.34
N ALA A 68 -7.11 -2.13 -3.76
CA ALA A 68 -8.55 -1.92 -3.56
C ALA A 68 -9.38 -2.99 -4.28
N SER A 69 -9.03 -3.30 -5.54
CA SER A 69 -9.68 -4.38 -6.30
C SER A 69 -9.50 -5.74 -5.63
N ALA A 70 -8.28 -6.07 -5.19
CA ALA A 70 -8.00 -7.31 -4.49
C ALA A 70 -8.77 -7.42 -3.17
N PHE A 71 -8.91 -6.31 -2.42
CA PHE A 71 -9.69 -6.28 -1.18
C PHE A 71 -11.17 -6.55 -1.45
N ILE A 72 -11.76 -5.84 -2.43
CA ILE A 72 -13.15 -6.02 -2.82
C ILE A 72 -13.40 -7.46 -3.27
N GLU A 73 -12.50 -8.04 -4.06
CA GLU A 73 -12.60 -9.41 -4.51
C GLU A 73 -12.50 -10.41 -3.35
N HIS A 74 -11.58 -10.20 -2.40
CA HIS A 74 -11.45 -11.01 -1.20
C HIS A 74 -12.76 -11.06 -0.40
N LEU A 75 -13.38 -9.90 -0.18
CA LEU A 75 -14.67 -9.82 0.53
C LEU A 75 -15.81 -10.50 -0.24
N ARG A 76 -15.87 -10.32 -1.57
CA ARG A 76 -16.89 -10.96 -2.42
C ARG A 76 -16.79 -12.48 -2.38
N ARG A 77 -15.59 -13.05 -2.43
CA ARG A 77 -15.37 -14.51 -2.31
C ARG A 77 -15.86 -15.07 -0.96
N GLN A 78 -15.93 -14.24 0.06
CA GLN A 78 -16.41 -14.61 1.39
C GLN A 78 -17.88 -14.22 1.63
N SER A 79 -18.59 -13.73 0.61
CA SER A 79 -19.95 -13.17 0.74
C SER A 79 -20.05 -12.10 1.82
N VAL A 80 -19.00 -11.30 2.02
CA VAL A 80 -19.00 -10.18 2.97
C VAL A 80 -19.49 -8.93 2.25
N ILE A 81 -20.45 -8.22 2.86
CA ILE A 81 -20.94 -6.94 2.37
C ILE A 81 -19.78 -5.96 2.29
N LEU A 82 -19.63 -5.28 1.16
CA LEU A 82 -18.54 -4.33 0.98
C LEU A 82 -18.67 -3.18 1.99
N PRO A 83 -17.58 -2.80 2.67
CA PRO A 83 -17.60 -1.65 3.53
C PRO A 83 -17.68 -0.36 2.71
N ALA A 84 -17.86 0.77 3.42
CA ALA A 84 -17.71 2.08 2.80
C ALA A 84 -16.31 2.24 2.18
N LEU A 85 -16.22 3.09 1.15
CA LEU A 85 -15.00 3.30 0.37
C LEU A 85 -13.81 3.69 1.23
N ASN A 86 -14.03 4.51 2.27
CA ASN A 86 -12.99 4.92 3.22
C ASN A 86 -12.30 3.75 3.94
N ALA A 87 -13.01 2.65 4.19
CA ALA A 87 -12.43 1.46 4.80
C ALA A 87 -11.53 0.72 3.79
N VAL A 88 -11.91 0.70 2.51
CA VAL A 88 -11.10 0.14 1.43
C VAL A 88 -9.81 0.93 1.24
N GLU A 89 -9.92 2.26 1.13
CA GLU A 89 -8.77 3.16 1.01
C GLU A 89 -7.80 3.01 2.19
N ARG A 90 -8.33 3.01 3.40
CA ARG A 90 -7.52 2.87 4.62
C ARG A 90 -6.83 1.51 4.69
N ALA A 91 -7.51 0.42 4.33
CA ALA A 91 -6.89 -0.91 4.30
C ALA A 91 -5.74 -0.98 3.29
N SER A 92 -5.92 -0.42 2.09
CA SER A 92 -4.87 -0.35 1.07
C SER A 92 -3.68 0.50 1.53
N ALA A 93 -3.93 1.69 2.09
CA ALA A 93 -2.87 2.57 2.59
C ALA A 93 -2.10 1.94 3.76
N GLU A 94 -2.80 1.27 4.67
CA GLU A 94 -2.18 0.55 5.77
C GLU A 94 -1.31 -0.62 5.27
N ALA A 95 -1.79 -1.39 4.30
CA ALA A 95 -1.03 -2.47 3.67
C ALA A 95 0.25 -1.97 3.00
N ILE A 96 0.18 -0.87 2.24
CA ILE A 96 1.36 -0.22 1.64
C ILE A 96 2.35 0.21 2.73
N THR A 97 1.85 0.84 3.80
CA THR A 97 2.71 1.29 4.90
C THR A 97 3.43 0.11 5.57
N ARG A 98 2.72 -1.01 5.79
CA ARG A 98 3.29 -2.24 6.34
C ARG A 98 4.32 -2.88 5.40
N ALA A 99 4.03 -2.93 4.10
CA ALA A 99 4.96 -3.45 3.10
C ALA A 99 6.23 -2.60 3.01
N ASN A 100 6.10 -1.28 2.92
CA ASN A 100 7.25 -0.36 2.94
C ASN A 100 8.11 -0.53 4.18
N ARG A 101 7.48 -0.68 5.35
CA ARG A 101 8.23 -0.96 6.58
C ARG A 101 9.02 -2.26 6.49
N ARG A 102 8.41 -3.34 6.01
CA ARG A 102 9.10 -4.63 5.80
C ARG A 102 10.25 -4.52 4.81
N ILE A 103 10.06 -3.77 3.72
CA ILE A 103 11.11 -3.50 2.73
C ILE A 103 12.27 -2.76 3.40
N TYR A 104 11.99 -1.69 4.15
CA TYR A 104 13.03 -0.94 4.85
C TYR A 104 13.75 -1.76 5.92
N ASP A 105 13.01 -2.55 6.70
CA ASP A 105 13.58 -3.43 7.71
C ASP A 105 14.49 -4.47 7.04
N ALA A 106 14.06 -5.11 5.95
CA ALA A 106 14.87 -6.08 5.20
C ALA A 106 16.15 -5.45 4.61
N LEU A 107 16.06 -4.23 4.06
CA LEU A 107 17.22 -3.51 3.53
C LEU A 107 18.20 -3.05 4.63
N ALA A 108 17.68 -2.77 5.83
CA ALA A 108 18.46 -2.25 6.96
C ALA A 108 18.98 -3.34 7.91
N GLU A 109 18.42 -4.54 7.89
CA GLU A 109 18.82 -5.70 8.70
C GLU A 109 20.32 -6.05 8.56
N PRO A 110 20.92 -6.14 7.35
CA PRO A 110 22.34 -6.47 7.22
C PRO A 110 23.28 -5.32 7.62
N LEU A 111 22.76 -4.10 7.86
CA LEU A 111 23.57 -2.91 8.13
C LEU A 111 23.95 -2.82 9.61
N SER A 112 25.26 -2.78 9.89
CA SER A 112 25.76 -2.41 11.21
C SER A 112 25.49 -0.93 11.52
N ASP A 113 25.55 -0.54 12.80
CA ASP A 113 25.45 0.87 13.19
C ASP A 113 26.55 1.75 12.58
N MET A 114 27.69 1.15 12.22
CA MET A 114 28.74 1.83 11.49
C MET A 114 28.33 2.08 10.03
N HIS A 115 27.74 1.10 9.35
CA HIS A 115 27.23 1.28 7.98
C HIS A 115 26.13 2.35 7.94
N ARG A 116 25.20 2.32 8.90
CA ARG A 116 24.13 3.32 9.03
C ARG A 116 24.70 4.73 9.18
N ARG A 117 25.66 4.92 10.10
CA ARG A 117 26.35 6.22 10.28
C ARG A 117 27.06 6.69 9.01
N ARG A 118 27.78 5.81 8.32
CA ARG A 118 28.47 6.16 7.06
C ARG A 118 27.49 6.56 5.96
N LEU A 119 26.35 5.88 5.86
CA LEU A 119 25.27 6.24 4.93
C LEU A 119 24.63 7.59 5.30
N ASP A 120 24.40 7.85 6.58
CA ASP A 120 23.90 9.15 7.07
C ASP A 120 24.90 10.27 6.79
N ASP A 121 26.20 10.01 6.92
CA ASP A 121 27.26 10.96 6.58
C ASP A 121 27.24 11.36 5.10
N LEU A 122 26.71 10.53 4.21
CA LEU A 122 26.54 10.89 2.80
C LEU A 122 25.53 12.04 2.61
N LEU A 123 24.62 12.25 3.56
CA LEU A 123 23.64 13.33 3.53
C LEU A 123 24.24 14.68 3.97
N LYS A 124 25.43 14.68 4.58
CA LYS A 124 26.14 15.90 4.98
C LYS A 124 26.70 16.65 3.77
N ARG A 125 26.83 17.97 3.89
CA ARG A 125 27.50 18.81 2.89
C ARG A 125 28.98 18.45 2.84
N ARG A 126 29.53 18.40 1.63
CA ARG A 126 30.96 18.26 1.41
C ARG A 126 31.66 19.60 1.68
N ASP A 127 32.96 19.57 1.95
CA ASP A 127 33.76 20.73 2.36
C ASP A 127 33.73 21.91 1.36
N ASN A 128 33.41 21.63 0.09
CA ASN A 128 33.24 22.64 -0.96
C ASN A 128 31.84 23.30 -0.99
N GLY A 129 30.97 22.97 -0.04
CA GLY A 129 29.72 23.67 0.32
C GLY A 129 28.55 23.57 -0.66
N LYS A 130 28.77 23.16 -1.92
CA LYS A 130 27.76 23.22 -2.99
C LYS A 130 26.91 21.95 -3.14
N THR A 131 27.38 20.80 -2.64
CA THR A 131 26.70 19.51 -2.80
C THR A 131 26.91 18.62 -1.57
N THR A 132 25.99 17.69 -1.32
CA THR A 132 26.22 16.60 -0.35
C THR A 132 27.19 15.57 -0.92
N TRP A 133 27.76 14.74 -0.05
CA TRP A 133 28.57 13.59 -0.46
C TRP A 133 27.79 12.65 -1.39
N LEU A 134 26.52 12.36 -1.08
CA LEU A 134 25.64 11.55 -1.91
C LEU A 134 25.41 12.17 -3.30
N ALA A 135 25.15 13.48 -3.36
CA ALA A 135 24.92 14.18 -4.62
C ALA A 135 26.15 14.12 -5.52
N TRP A 136 27.35 14.25 -4.96
CA TRP A 136 28.61 14.11 -5.70
C TRP A 136 28.85 12.67 -6.17
N LEU A 137 28.63 11.67 -5.31
CA LEU A 137 28.76 10.25 -5.67
C LEU A 137 27.84 9.82 -6.82
N ARG A 138 26.64 10.42 -6.90
CA ARG A 138 25.63 10.15 -7.95
C ARG A 138 25.86 10.93 -9.25
N GLN A 139 26.86 11.80 -9.34
CA GLN A 139 27.14 12.56 -10.58
C GLN A 139 27.49 11.61 -11.71
N SER A 140 26.86 11.80 -12.87
CA SER A 140 27.15 11.04 -14.08
C SER A 140 28.62 11.17 -14.49
N PRO A 141 29.20 10.13 -15.13
CA PRO A 141 30.51 10.22 -15.74
C PRO A 141 30.59 11.34 -16.78
N VAL A 142 31.74 12.01 -16.84
CA VAL A 142 32.06 13.04 -17.84
C VAL A 142 33.02 12.44 -18.87
N LYS A 143 33.19 13.10 -20.02
CA LYS A 143 34.13 12.68 -21.08
C LYS A 143 35.48 12.28 -20.47
N PRO A 144 36.00 11.09 -20.78
CA PRO A 144 37.23 10.58 -20.16
C PRO A 144 38.42 11.48 -20.51
N ASN A 145 39.10 11.95 -19.46
CA ASN A 145 40.40 12.59 -19.51
C ASN A 145 41.12 12.34 -18.17
N SER A 146 42.42 12.63 -18.08
CA SER A 146 43.22 12.32 -16.88
C SER A 146 42.62 12.89 -15.60
N ARG A 147 42.05 14.11 -15.65
CA ARG A 147 41.41 14.74 -14.49
C ARG A 147 40.13 13.99 -14.07
N HIS A 148 39.22 13.73 -15.00
CA HIS A 148 37.98 13.03 -14.69
C HIS A 148 38.23 11.58 -14.26
N MET A 149 39.27 10.93 -14.78
CA MET A 149 39.68 9.59 -14.33
C MET A 149 40.08 9.59 -12.85
N LEU A 150 40.84 10.60 -12.39
CA LEU A 150 41.18 10.75 -10.98
C LEU A 150 39.93 10.98 -10.12
N GLU A 151 39.01 11.85 -10.55
CA GLU A 151 37.73 12.09 -9.84
C GLU A 151 36.84 10.84 -9.80
N HIS A 152 36.91 9.97 -10.82
CA HIS A 152 36.24 8.68 -10.82
C HIS A 152 36.87 7.70 -9.83
N ILE A 153 38.20 7.65 -9.75
CA ILE A 153 38.92 6.82 -8.76
C ILE A 153 38.57 7.28 -7.35
N GLU A 154 38.49 8.59 -7.09
CA GLU A 154 38.06 9.12 -5.79
C GLU A 154 36.64 8.68 -5.43
N ARG A 155 35.70 8.73 -6.39
CA ARG A 155 34.33 8.23 -6.17
C ARG A 155 34.30 6.73 -5.87
N LEU A 156 35.09 5.92 -6.58
CA LEU A 156 35.19 4.49 -6.32
C LEU A 156 35.75 4.22 -4.91
N LYS A 157 36.80 4.94 -4.50
CA LYS A 157 37.36 4.83 -3.14
C LYS A 157 36.34 5.23 -2.09
N ALA A 158 35.56 6.28 -2.32
CA ALA A 158 34.50 6.71 -1.41
C ALA A 158 33.36 5.67 -1.30
N TRP A 159 32.95 5.05 -2.41
CA TRP A 159 31.99 3.94 -2.40
C TRP A 159 32.53 2.73 -1.63
N GLN A 160 33.79 2.35 -1.86
CA GLN A 160 34.45 1.24 -1.15
C GLN A 160 34.57 1.52 0.35
N ALA A 161 34.84 2.78 0.75
CA ALA A 161 34.97 3.17 2.15
C ALA A 161 33.65 3.09 2.94
N LEU A 162 32.50 2.98 2.27
CA LEU A 162 31.24 2.66 2.95
C LEU A 162 31.28 1.27 3.57
N ASP A 163 32.02 0.34 2.97
CA ASP A 163 32.22 -1.04 3.43
C ASP A 163 30.88 -1.77 3.61
N LEU A 164 29.97 -1.60 2.65
CA LEU A 164 28.63 -2.18 2.75
C LEU A 164 28.71 -3.73 2.74
N PRO A 165 27.80 -4.42 3.45
CA PRO A 165 27.76 -5.87 3.46
C PRO A 165 27.67 -6.45 2.05
N SER A 166 28.37 -7.57 1.81
CA SER A 166 28.26 -8.30 0.55
C SER A 166 26.84 -8.84 0.35
N GLY A 167 26.30 -8.76 -0.87
CA GLY A 167 24.97 -9.24 -1.19
C GLY A 167 23.84 -8.24 -0.93
N ILE A 168 24.15 -7.03 -0.45
CA ILE A 168 23.16 -5.97 -0.25
C ILE A 168 22.45 -5.57 -1.55
N GLU A 169 23.09 -5.79 -2.70
CA GLU A 169 22.53 -5.55 -4.02
C GLU A 169 21.41 -6.52 -4.43
N ARG A 170 21.19 -7.59 -3.66
CA ARG A 170 20.19 -8.64 -3.91
C ARG A 170 19.04 -8.63 -2.90
N SER A 171 19.04 -7.65 -1.99
CA SER A 171 18.06 -7.50 -0.90
C SER A 171 16.80 -6.79 -1.38
#